data_AF-A0A356AYI8-F1
#
_entry.id   AF-A0A356AYI8-F1
#
_cell.length_a   1.000
_cell.length_b   1.000
_cell.length_c   1.000
_cell.angle_alpha   90.00
_cell.angle_beta   90.00
_cell.angle_gamma   90.00
#
_symmetry.space_group_name_H-M   'P 1'
#
loop_
_entity.id
_entity.type
_entity.pdbx_description
1 polymer ?
#
loop_
_entity_poly.entity_id
_entity_poly.type
_entity_poly.pdbx_seq_one_letter_code
_entity_poly.pdbx_strand_id
1 'polypeptide(L)'
;YQNKGSIRKISSRTGFKEGRNIRVGAVDEVHELKDNSSVMPIRQALSTQIDPLYFEITTEGFINDGYLDQRMQEARLVLRGELERPRWNIWLFTQDSEAEIWQDEKTWLKSNPGLGTIKKWSFLRGMVEEAKTNMATRAFVLAKDFNIKQNASSA
;
A
#
# COMPACT_ATOMS: atom_id res chain seq x y z
N TYR A 1 -7.85 36.49 -3.79
CA TYR A 1 -8.15 35.62 -2.63
C TYR A 1 -7.15 34.49 -2.61
N GLN A 2 -6.40 34.31 -1.52
CA GLN A 2 -5.47 33.19 -1.36
C GLN A 2 -6.14 32.15 -0.44
N ASN A 3 -6.25 30.90 -0.89
CA ASN A 3 -6.76 29.84 -0.02
C ASN A 3 -5.73 29.65 1.13
N LYS A 4 -6.21 29.52 2.37
CA LYS A 4 -5.34 29.35 3.56
C LYS A 4 -4.97 27.87 3.78
N GLY A 5 -4.96 27.05 2.73
CA GLY A 5 -4.65 25.63 2.80
C GLY A 5 -3.16 25.39 3.07
N SER A 6 -2.82 24.31 3.78
CA SER A 6 -1.42 23.88 3.92
C SER A 6 -1.32 22.37 3.95
N ILE A 7 -0.21 21.82 3.44
CA ILE A 7 0.14 20.40 3.51
C ILE A 7 1.31 20.28 4.49
N ARG A 8 1.23 19.34 5.43
CA ARG A 8 2.24 19.17 6.49
C ARG A 8 2.60 17.70 6.63
N LYS A 9 3.90 17.40 6.71
CA LYS A 9 4.39 16.08 7.11
C LYS A 9 4.10 15.85 8.60
N ILE A 10 3.61 14.67 8.93
CA ILE A 10 3.39 14.23 10.30
C ILE A 10 4.40 13.11 10.57
N SER A 11 5.20 13.23 11.63
CA SER A 11 6.05 12.14 12.11
C SER A 11 5.38 11.46 13.31
N SER A 12 5.72 10.20 13.54
CA SER A 12 5.14 9.38 14.62
C SER A 12 5.43 9.89 16.04
N ARG A 13 6.28 10.92 16.20
CA ARG A 13 6.62 11.51 17.51
C ARG A 13 5.37 12.11 18.16
N THR A 14 5.12 11.64 19.38
CA THR A 14 3.90 11.75 20.19
C THR A 14 3.41 13.16 20.51
N GLY A 15 4.23 14.21 20.35
CA GLY A 15 3.87 15.57 20.75
C GLY A 15 3.02 16.39 19.77
N PHE A 16 2.69 15.88 18.58
CA PHE A 16 2.02 16.66 17.51
C PHE A 16 0.59 16.21 17.19
N LYS A 17 0.01 15.33 18.00
CA LYS A 17 -1.17 14.53 17.62
C LYS A 17 -2.52 15.12 18.04
N GLU A 18 -2.56 16.05 19.00
CA GLU A 18 -3.80 16.67 19.47
C GLU A 18 -3.92 18.13 18.99
N GLY A 19 -5.04 18.49 18.35
CA GLY A 19 -5.38 19.88 18.02
C GLY A 19 -5.18 20.33 16.57
N ARG A 20 -4.86 19.45 15.62
CA ARG A 20 -4.81 19.81 14.19
C ARG A 20 -6.17 19.58 13.52
N ASN A 21 -6.71 20.63 12.92
CA ASN A 21 -7.85 20.56 12.03
C ASN A 21 -7.41 19.99 10.66
N ILE A 22 -7.31 18.66 10.58
CA ILE A 22 -6.94 17.93 9.36
C ILE A 22 -8.22 17.66 8.57
N ARG A 23 -8.26 18.02 7.28
CA ARG A 23 -9.37 17.69 6.38
C ARG A 23 -9.07 16.53 5.43
N VAL A 24 -7.79 16.36 5.10
CA VAL A 24 -7.29 15.28 4.24
C VAL A 24 -6.09 14.64 4.94
N GLY A 25 -6.18 13.36 5.23
CA GLY A 25 -5.08 12.54 5.76
C GLY A 25 -4.59 11.55 4.72
N ALA A 26 -3.28 11.33 4.65
CA ALA A 26 -2.70 10.29 3.82
C ALA A 26 -1.56 9.60 4.59
N VAL A 27 -1.52 8.28 4.52
CA VAL A 27 -0.43 7.45 5.05
C VAL A 27 0.14 6.67 3.89
N ASP A 28 1.43 6.87 3.65
CA ASP A 28 2.19 6.17 2.61
C ASP A 28 3.03 5.06 3.24
N GLU A 29 3.36 4.04 2.45
CA GLU A 29 4.14 2.86 2.88
C GLU A 29 3.57 2.14 4.12
N VAL A 30 2.26 1.98 4.14
CA VAL A 30 1.50 1.30 5.21
C VAL A 30 2.05 -0.09 5.58
N HIS A 31 2.66 -0.81 4.63
CA HIS A 31 3.31 -2.10 4.85
C HIS A 31 4.47 -2.07 5.86
N GLU A 32 5.05 -0.91 6.18
CA GLU A 32 6.08 -0.76 7.21
C GLU A 32 5.52 -0.63 8.63
N LEU A 33 4.20 -0.49 8.76
CA LEU A 33 3.55 -0.29 10.06
C LEU A 33 3.33 -1.62 10.79
N LYS A 34 3.91 -1.75 11.97
CA LYS A 34 3.69 -2.89 12.89
C LYS A 34 2.27 -2.92 13.45
N ASP A 35 1.69 -1.75 13.68
CA ASP A 35 0.38 -1.59 14.28
C ASP A 35 -0.28 -0.27 13.80
N ASN A 36 -1.47 0.03 14.34
CA ASN A 36 -2.26 1.20 13.95
C ASN A 36 -1.86 2.50 14.69
N SER A 37 -0.84 2.50 15.55
CA SER A 37 -0.50 3.64 16.43
C SER A 37 -0.09 4.92 15.69
N SER A 38 0.37 4.78 14.44
CA SER A 38 0.69 5.89 13.54
C SER A 38 -0.53 6.36 12.73
N VAL A 39 -1.47 5.47 12.46
CA VAL A 39 -2.67 5.70 11.63
C VAL A 39 -3.82 6.30 12.44
N MET A 40 -4.10 5.73 13.62
CA MET A 40 -5.27 6.11 14.43
C MET A 40 -5.34 7.59 14.80
N PRO A 41 -4.23 8.26 15.17
CA PRO A 41 -4.28 9.70 15.47
C PRO A 41 -4.71 10.55 14.27
N ILE A 42 -4.29 10.17 13.05
CA ILE A 42 -4.68 10.87 11.82
C ILE A 42 -6.18 10.67 11.58
N ARG A 43 -6.67 9.43 11.71
CA ARG A 43 -8.09 9.10 11.58
C ARG A 43 -8.95 9.82 12.63
N GLN A 44 -8.48 9.93 13.87
CA GLN A 44 -9.18 10.66 14.93
C GLN A 44 -9.25 12.15 14.65
N ALA A 45 -8.18 12.77 14.11
CA ALA A 45 -8.19 14.19 13.76
C ALA A 45 -9.24 14.54 12.69
N LEU A 46 -9.61 13.59 11.83
CA LEU A 46 -10.65 13.74 10.81
C LEU A 46 -12.08 13.69 11.37
N SER A 47 -12.29 13.18 12.59
CA SER A 47 -13.63 12.91 13.15
C SER A 47 -14.54 14.13 13.30
N THR A 48 -13.95 15.33 13.35
CA THR A 48 -14.66 16.61 13.50
C THR A 48 -15.00 17.27 12.17
N GLN A 49 -14.55 16.70 11.05
CA GLN A 49 -14.71 17.28 9.72
C GLN A 49 -15.96 16.76 9.01
N ILE A 50 -16.51 17.60 8.15
CA ILE A 50 -17.53 17.21 7.17
C ILE A 50 -16.81 16.72 5.91
N ASP A 51 -17.17 15.52 5.45
CA ASP A 51 -16.59 14.82 4.30
C ASP A 51 -15.05 14.77 4.29
N PRO A 52 -14.42 14.23 5.37
CA PRO A 52 -12.97 14.06 5.40
C PRO A 52 -12.52 13.03 4.37
N LEU A 53 -11.34 13.24 3.80
CA LEU A 53 -10.66 12.23 2.98
C LEU A 53 -9.51 11.60 3.77
N TYR A 54 -9.41 10.28 3.66
CA TYR A 54 -8.33 9.51 4.26
C TYR A 54 -7.81 8.50 3.24
N PHE A 55 -6.50 8.54 2.98
CA PHE A 55 -5.83 7.69 2.01
C PHE A 55 -4.78 6.81 2.69
N GLU A 56 -4.74 5.55 2.26
CA GLU A 56 -3.69 4.60 2.58
C GLU A 56 -3.09 4.15 1.24
N ILE A 57 -1.80 4.40 1.06
CA ILE A 57 -1.06 4.09 -0.17
C ILE A 57 0.06 3.14 0.21
N THR A 58 0.17 2.02 -0.51
CA THR A 58 1.16 1.01 -0.16
C THR A 58 1.40 -0.01 -1.26
N THR A 59 2.39 -0.86 -1.01
CA THR A 59 2.71 -2.11 -1.70
C THR A 59 2.79 -3.22 -0.66
N GLU A 60 2.88 -4.49 -1.05
CA GLU A 60 3.23 -5.55 -0.10
C GLU A 60 4.64 -5.34 0.48
N GLY A 61 4.89 -5.97 1.62
CA GLY A 61 6.16 -5.87 2.33
C GLY A 61 6.44 -7.08 3.19
N PHE A 62 7.49 -6.98 4.00
CA PHE A 62 8.06 -8.10 4.74
C PHE A 62 7.61 -8.19 6.20
N ILE A 63 6.87 -7.19 6.71
CA ILE A 63 6.34 -7.23 8.08
C ILE A 63 5.19 -8.21 8.13
N ASN A 64 5.37 -9.31 8.84
CA ASN A 64 4.32 -10.27 9.14
C ASN A 64 3.49 -9.81 10.33
N ASP A 65 2.19 -10.07 10.27
CA ASP A 65 1.20 -9.69 11.28
C ASP A 65 1.21 -8.19 11.59
N GLY A 66 1.59 -7.39 10.58
CA GLY A 66 1.59 -5.94 10.64
C GLY A 66 0.20 -5.35 10.42
N TYR A 67 0.12 -4.02 10.47
CA TYR A 67 -1.13 -3.31 10.25
C TYR A 67 -1.76 -3.61 8.88
N LEU A 68 -0.93 -3.73 7.84
CA LEU A 68 -1.39 -4.00 6.48
C LEU A 68 -2.07 -5.36 6.35
N ASP A 69 -1.63 -6.39 7.08
CA ASP A 69 -2.13 -7.75 6.89
C ASP A 69 -3.62 -7.87 7.24
N GLN A 70 -4.00 -7.32 8.40
CA GLN A 70 -5.41 -7.23 8.80
C GLN A 70 -6.21 -6.34 7.84
N ARG A 71 -5.60 -5.25 7.37
CA ARG A 71 -6.23 -4.32 6.43
C ARG A 71 -6.54 -4.98 5.09
N MET A 72 -5.62 -5.80 4.57
CA MET A 72 -5.78 -6.55 3.33
C MET A 72 -6.83 -7.66 3.46
N GLN A 73 -6.89 -8.34 4.61
CA GLN A 73 -7.96 -9.31 4.89
C GLN A 73 -9.33 -8.64 4.84
N GLU A 74 -9.52 -7.53 5.55
CA GLU A 74 -10.77 -6.77 5.54
C GLU A 74 -11.10 -6.26 4.13
N ALA A 75 -10.11 -5.71 3.41
CA ALA A 75 -10.28 -5.19 2.06
C ALA A 75 -10.81 -6.26 1.10
N ARG A 76 -10.29 -7.49 1.19
CA ARG A 76 -10.74 -8.62 0.37
C ARG A 76 -12.16 -9.07 0.72
N LEU A 77 -12.55 -9.05 2.00
CA LEU A 77 -13.94 -9.29 2.41
C LEU A 77 -14.88 -8.25 1.78
N VAL A 78 -14.51 -6.98 1.82
CA VAL A 78 -15.30 -5.89 1.23
C VAL A 78 -15.42 -6.04 -0.28
N LEU A 79 -14.32 -6.31 -0.98
CA LEU A 79 -14.30 -6.47 -2.42
C LEU A 79 -15.11 -7.70 -2.90
N ARG A 80 -15.23 -8.75 -2.07
CA ARG A 80 -16.09 -9.91 -2.35
C ARG A 80 -17.56 -9.69 -1.97
N GLY A 81 -17.90 -8.57 -1.35
CA GLY A 81 -19.25 -8.29 -0.87
C GLY A 81 -19.62 -9.02 0.43
N GLU A 82 -18.65 -9.62 1.11
CA GLU A 82 -18.84 -10.33 2.39
C GLU A 82 -18.89 -9.38 3.59
N LEU A 83 -18.37 -8.15 3.43
CA LEU A 83 -18.38 -7.11 4.46
C LEU A 83 -18.74 -5.75 3.86
N GLU A 84 -19.72 -5.07 4.45
CA GLU A 84 -20.17 -3.76 3.96
C GLU A 84 -19.34 -2.61 4.56
N ARG A 85 -18.68 -1.84 3.68
CA ARG A 85 -17.90 -0.63 4.01
C ARG A 85 -18.13 0.47 2.95
N PRO A 86 -19.30 1.12 2.92
CA PRO A 86 -19.70 1.99 1.80
C PRO A 86 -18.86 3.28 1.67
N ARG A 87 -18.10 3.64 2.71
CA ARG A 87 -17.20 4.82 2.71
C ARG A 87 -15.73 4.45 2.44
N TRP A 88 -15.46 3.24 1.96
CA TRP A 88 -14.11 2.78 1.69
C TRP A 88 -13.97 2.36 0.23
N ASN A 89 -13.27 3.20 -0.53
CA ASN A 89 -12.93 2.91 -1.92
C ASN A 89 -11.60 2.17 -1.97
N ILE A 90 -11.61 0.92 -2.44
CA ILE A 90 -10.46 0.02 -2.46
C ILE A 90 -10.01 -0.20 -3.90
N TRP A 91 -8.71 -0.02 -4.14
CA TRP A 91 -8.07 -0.26 -5.42
C TRP A 91 -6.90 -1.19 -5.17
N LEU A 92 -6.98 -2.43 -5.65
CA LEU A 92 -5.91 -3.41 -5.54
C LEU A 92 -5.32 -3.68 -6.91
N PHE A 93 -4.06 -3.27 -7.09
CA PHE A 93 -3.22 -3.65 -8.22
C PHE A 93 -2.31 -4.78 -7.76
N THR A 94 -2.78 -6.02 -7.92
CA THR A 94 -2.13 -7.22 -7.39
C THR A 94 -2.15 -8.33 -8.42
N GLN A 95 -1.11 -9.17 -8.38
CA GLN A 95 -1.04 -10.38 -9.17
C GLN A 95 -1.88 -11.49 -8.51
N ASP A 96 -2.56 -12.30 -9.30
CA ASP A 96 -3.40 -13.40 -8.82
C ASP A 96 -2.55 -14.56 -8.29
N SER A 97 -1.37 -14.77 -8.89
CA SER A 97 -0.42 -15.78 -8.45
C SER A 97 1.01 -15.46 -8.89
N GLU A 98 1.97 -16.13 -8.27
CA GLU A 98 3.35 -16.05 -8.71
C GLU A 98 3.56 -16.70 -10.10
N ALA A 99 2.78 -17.73 -10.45
CA ALA A 99 2.93 -18.46 -11.70
C ALA A 99 2.78 -17.56 -12.94
N GLU A 100 1.81 -16.63 -12.93
CA GLU A 100 1.59 -15.73 -14.07
C GLU A 100 2.72 -14.73 -14.29
N ILE A 101 3.46 -14.34 -13.23
CA ILE A 101 4.65 -13.49 -13.33
C ILE A 101 5.69 -14.14 -14.23
N TRP A 102 5.92 -15.44 -14.03
CA TRP A 102 6.98 -16.17 -14.70
C TRP A 102 6.58 -16.67 -16.09
N GLN A 103 5.29 -16.81 -16.35
CA GLN A 103 4.76 -17.42 -17.58
C GLN A 103 4.37 -16.39 -18.65
N ASP A 104 3.83 -15.24 -18.25
CA ASP A 104 3.35 -14.23 -19.21
C ASP A 104 3.61 -12.81 -18.71
N GLU A 105 4.58 -12.14 -19.31
CA GLU A 105 4.94 -10.75 -19.00
C GLU A 105 3.81 -9.74 -19.25
N LYS A 106 2.79 -10.09 -20.06
CA LYS A 106 1.63 -9.21 -20.27
C LYS A 106 0.78 -9.06 -19.01
N THR A 107 0.83 -10.06 -18.12
CA THR A 107 0.08 -10.06 -16.86
C THR A 107 0.62 -9.05 -15.86
N TRP A 108 1.86 -8.57 -16.03
CA TRP A 108 2.52 -7.63 -15.12
C TRP A 108 1.81 -6.28 -15.01
N LEU A 109 0.98 -5.93 -15.99
CA LEU A 109 0.14 -4.72 -15.96
C LEU A 109 -0.92 -4.75 -14.85
N LYS A 110 -1.29 -5.93 -14.31
CA LYS A 110 -2.25 -6.05 -13.20
C LYS A 110 -1.75 -5.35 -11.93
N SER A 111 -0.50 -5.59 -11.55
CA SER A 111 0.15 -4.91 -10.42
C SER A 111 0.85 -3.61 -10.83
N ASN A 112 1.20 -3.45 -12.10
CA ASN A 112 1.91 -2.28 -12.63
C ASN A 112 1.10 -1.56 -13.74
N PRO A 113 -0.04 -0.91 -13.43
CA PRO A 113 -0.87 -0.25 -14.45
C PRO A 113 -0.13 0.87 -15.22
N GLY A 114 0.95 1.42 -14.67
CA GLY A 114 1.81 2.42 -15.31
C GLY A 114 3.02 1.85 -16.07
N LEU A 115 3.12 0.54 -16.26
CA LEU A 115 4.26 -0.09 -16.94
C LEU A 115 4.33 0.33 -18.42
N GLY A 116 5.47 0.85 -18.84
CA GLY A 116 5.68 1.45 -20.16
C GLY A 116 5.54 2.97 -20.19
N THR A 117 4.96 3.59 -19.16
CA THR A 117 4.86 5.07 -19.04
C THR A 117 5.62 5.60 -17.83
N ILE A 118 5.40 5.00 -16.66
CA ILE A 118 6.05 5.38 -15.39
C ILE A 118 7.23 4.45 -15.11
N LYS A 119 6.97 3.13 -15.07
CA LYS A 119 8.00 2.09 -14.88
C LYS A 119 8.45 1.58 -16.25
N LYS A 120 9.76 1.42 -16.44
CA LYS A 120 10.31 0.91 -17.72
C LYS A 120 10.20 -0.61 -17.79
N TRP A 121 9.76 -1.13 -18.93
CA TRP A 121 9.77 -2.56 -19.24
C TRP A 121 11.16 -3.19 -19.06
N SER A 122 12.21 -2.52 -19.54
CA SER A 122 13.58 -3.03 -19.43
C SER A 122 14.04 -3.20 -18.00
N PHE A 123 13.66 -2.29 -17.10
CA PHE A 123 14.00 -2.40 -15.68
C PHE A 123 13.29 -3.57 -15.01
N LEU A 124 11.96 -3.66 -15.17
CA LEU A 124 11.20 -4.75 -14.55
C LEU A 124 11.62 -6.12 -15.09
N ARG A 125 11.88 -6.25 -16.39
CA ARG A 125 12.43 -7.48 -16.98
C ARG A 125 13.79 -7.85 -16.36
N GLY A 126 14.67 -6.87 -16.16
CA GLY A 126 15.97 -7.09 -15.52
C GLY A 126 15.83 -7.60 -14.09
N MET A 127 14.96 -6.96 -13.30
CA MET A 127 14.65 -7.38 -11.92
C MET A 127 14.06 -8.80 -11.87
N VAL A 128 13.13 -9.11 -12.78
CA VAL A 128 12.52 -10.45 -12.88
C VAL A 128 13.55 -11.50 -13.29
N GLU A 129 14.47 -11.18 -14.21
CA GLU A 129 15.53 -12.12 -14.59
C GLU A 129 16.49 -12.39 -13.43
N GLU A 130 16.90 -11.35 -12.70
CA GLU A 130 17.74 -11.50 -11.51
C GLU A 130 17.04 -12.30 -10.41
N ALA A 131 15.73 -12.08 -10.22
CA ALA A 131 14.91 -12.81 -9.26
C ALA A 131 14.82 -14.33 -9.53
N LYS A 132 15.17 -14.81 -10.74
CA LYS A 132 15.21 -16.26 -11.01
C LYS A 132 16.34 -16.97 -10.28
N THR A 133 17.44 -16.27 -10.00
CA THR A 133 18.64 -16.85 -9.40
C THR A 133 19.01 -16.24 -8.04
N ASN A 134 18.49 -15.05 -7.71
CA ASN A 134 18.69 -14.38 -6.43
C ASN A 134 17.40 -14.38 -5.60
N MET A 135 17.41 -15.10 -4.47
CA MET A 135 16.24 -15.24 -3.59
C MET A 135 15.83 -13.92 -2.92
N ALA A 136 16.79 -13.10 -2.49
CA ALA A 136 16.50 -11.80 -1.88
C ALA A 136 15.85 -10.85 -2.90
N THR A 137 16.40 -10.82 -4.12
CA THR A 137 15.80 -10.06 -5.23
C THR A 137 14.42 -10.61 -5.58
N ARG A 138 14.23 -11.93 -5.55
CA ARG A 138 12.90 -12.54 -5.75
C ARG A 138 11.88 -12.07 -4.73
N ALA A 139 12.20 -12.15 -3.45
CA ALA A 139 11.28 -11.69 -2.41
C ALA A 139 10.95 -10.20 -2.57
N PHE A 140 11.95 -9.37 -2.91
CA PHE A 140 11.73 -7.97 -3.20
C PHE A 140 10.80 -7.74 -4.40
N VAL A 141 11.06 -8.40 -5.53
CA VAL A 141 10.25 -8.27 -6.75
C VAL A 141 8.81 -8.73 -6.51
N LEU A 142 8.61 -9.86 -5.85
CA LEU A 142 7.29 -10.38 -5.54
C LEU A 142 6.49 -9.41 -4.66
N ALA A 143 7.11 -8.84 -3.62
CA ALA A 143 6.44 -7.88 -2.74
C ALA A 143 6.22 -6.51 -3.40
N LYS A 144 7.28 -5.93 -3.99
CA LYS A 144 7.31 -4.53 -4.42
C LYS A 144 6.82 -4.29 -5.84
N ASP A 145 7.08 -5.21 -6.75
CA ASP A 145 6.67 -5.07 -8.15
C ASP A 145 5.35 -5.80 -8.45
N PHE A 146 5.04 -6.87 -7.71
CA PHE A 146 3.87 -7.71 -7.99
C PHE A 146 2.82 -7.77 -6.88
N ASN A 147 3.07 -7.10 -5.75
CA ASN A 147 2.15 -7.03 -4.62
C ASN A 147 1.69 -8.42 -4.15
N ILE A 148 2.65 -9.36 -4.06
CA ILE A 148 2.49 -10.69 -3.47
C ILE A 148 3.17 -10.69 -2.11
N LYS A 149 2.42 -11.01 -1.06
CA LYS A 149 2.94 -11.09 0.31
C LYS A 149 4.14 -12.03 0.37
N GLN A 150 5.22 -11.57 0.99
CA GLN A 150 6.41 -12.37 1.28
C GLN A 150 6.63 -12.42 2.79
N ASN A 151 7.19 -13.54 3.26
CA ASN A 151 7.55 -13.67 4.67
C ASN A 151 8.90 -13.02 4.94
N ALA A 152 9.07 -12.46 6.14
CA ALA A 152 10.36 -11.89 6.58
C ALA A 152 11.54 -12.88 6.49
N SER A 153 11.28 -14.19 6.61
CA SER A 153 12.29 -15.25 6.50
C SER A 153 12.72 -15.56 5.07
N SER A 154 12.01 -15.02 4.08
CA SER A 154 12.27 -15.24 2.64
C SER A 154 13.11 -14.13 2.01
N ALA A 155 13.40 -13.06 2.78
CA ALA A 155 14.20 -11.91 2.36
C ALA A 155 15.67 -12.04 2.81
#